data_AF-A0A0D3CWV3-F1
#
_entry.id   AF-A0A0D3CWV3-F1
#
_cell.length_a   1.000
_cell.length_b   1.000
_cell.length_c   1.000
_cell.angle_alpha   90.00
_cell.angle_beta   90.00
_cell.angle_gamma   90.00
#
_symmetry.space_group_name_H-M   'P 1'
#
loop_
_entity.id
_entity.type
_entity.pdbx_description
1 polymer ?
#
loop_
_entity_poly.entity_id
_entity_poly.type
_entity_poly.pdbx_seq_one_letter_code
_entity_poly.pdbx_strand_id
1 'polypeptide(L)'
;MGQYSYSQPSSSSEDLDITSLLEAEAQLYADEAQSSFDMAEPVQYQPQPEAGDGIPTICYCGGEPVVATAYTEKDPGRRYFTCDNVDDGDCHIWKWWDVAVMDEMRDFQTQLRRLKEEGTESEQKLLLLEKTVYELGKENSQVKLLVCLLVLIGLVFLVLCGVGSKASNGSVLSPHEWLYK
;
A
#
# COMPACT_ATOMS: atom_id res chain seq x y z
N MET A 1 56.15 -24.93 82.05
CA MET A 1 56.15 -26.29 81.48
C MET A 1 54.74 -26.60 81.01
N GLY A 2 54.59 -26.93 79.73
CA GLY A 2 53.34 -27.30 79.09
C GLY A 2 53.63 -27.61 77.63
N GLN A 3 54.10 -28.82 77.36
CA GLN A 3 54.38 -29.30 76.01
C GLN A 3 53.04 -29.59 75.32
N TYR A 4 52.73 -28.90 74.22
CA TYR A 4 51.62 -29.28 73.35
C TYR A 4 52.18 -30.21 72.26
N SER A 5 51.86 -31.50 72.39
CA SER A 5 52.11 -32.52 71.38
C SER A 5 51.07 -32.37 70.27
N TYR A 6 51.50 -31.99 69.07
CA TYR A 6 50.62 -31.93 67.90
C TYR A 6 50.65 -33.29 67.21
N SER A 7 49.64 -34.12 67.43
CA SER A 7 49.42 -35.33 66.63
C SER A 7 48.80 -34.90 65.30
N GLN A 8 49.59 -34.87 64.23
CA GLN A 8 49.03 -34.80 62.89
C GLN A 8 48.23 -36.09 62.63
N PRO A 9 46.99 -36.01 62.14
CA PRO A 9 46.32 -37.19 61.62
C PRO A 9 47.11 -37.66 60.41
N SER A 10 47.64 -38.89 60.50
CA SER A 10 48.24 -39.59 59.36
C SER A 10 47.21 -39.62 58.24
N SER A 11 47.63 -39.14 57.06
CA SER A 11 46.87 -39.29 55.82
C SER A 11 46.64 -40.78 55.57
N SER A 12 45.46 -41.28 55.89
CA SER A 12 45.00 -42.56 55.39
C SER A 12 44.85 -42.41 53.89
N SER A 13 45.63 -43.21 53.15
CA SER A 13 45.43 -43.44 51.73
C SER A 13 44.15 -44.26 51.56
N GLU A 14 43.02 -43.61 51.74
CA GLU A 14 41.82 -44.02 51.05
C GLU A 14 42.01 -43.61 49.60
N ASP A 15 42.48 -44.58 48.80
CA ASP A 15 42.56 -44.49 47.35
C ASP A 15 41.14 -44.20 46.85
N LEU A 16 40.80 -42.91 46.76
CA LEU A 16 39.61 -42.47 46.07
C LEU A 16 39.79 -42.99 44.65
N ASP A 17 38.94 -43.94 44.26
CA ASP A 17 39.02 -44.61 42.98
C ASP A 17 38.59 -43.62 41.90
N ILE A 18 39.53 -42.75 41.52
CA ILE A 18 39.39 -41.73 40.48
C ILE A 18 38.93 -42.41 39.18
N THR A 19 39.31 -43.67 38.96
CA THR A 19 38.86 -44.51 37.86
C THR A 19 37.35 -44.70 37.87
N SER A 20 36.77 -45.06 39.01
CA SER A 20 35.32 -45.22 39.16
C SER A 20 34.57 -43.91 38.94
N LEU A 21 35.13 -42.78 39.36
CA LEU A 21 34.52 -41.47 39.15
C LEU A 21 34.55 -41.04 37.67
N LEU A 22 35.69 -41.25 37.00
CA LEU A 22 35.85 -40.98 35.56
C LEU A 22 34.94 -41.90 34.72
N GLU A 23 34.77 -43.15 35.14
CA GLU A 23 33.89 -44.09 34.47
C GLU A 23 32.41 -43.70 34.61
N ALA A 24 32.00 -43.23 35.80
CA ALA A 24 30.66 -42.67 36.00
C ALA A 24 30.42 -41.42 35.15
N GLU A 25 31.43 -40.55 35.00
CA GLU A 25 31.33 -39.35 34.15
C GLU A 25 31.23 -39.73 32.66
N ALA A 26 32.03 -40.70 32.20
CA ALA A 26 31.97 -41.21 30.84
C ALA A 26 30.62 -41.87 30.51
N GLN A 27 30.01 -42.55 31.49
CA GLN A 27 28.66 -43.13 31.35
C GLN A 27 27.59 -42.05 31.24
N LEU A 28 27.69 -40.94 31.98
CA LEU A 28 26.79 -39.80 31.84
C LEU A 28 26.87 -39.15 30.46
N TYR A 29 28.08 -38.95 29.92
CA TYR A 29 28.24 -38.43 28.55
C TYR A 29 27.71 -39.41 27.48
N ALA A 30 27.80 -40.72 27.71
CA ALA A 30 27.22 -41.72 26.81
C ALA A 30 25.69 -41.73 26.86
N ASP A 31 25.09 -41.70 28.05
CA ASP A 31 23.63 -41.63 28.23
C ASP A 31 23.05 -40.31 27.69
N GLU A 32 23.76 -39.18 27.82
CA GLU A 32 23.35 -37.91 27.21
C GLU A 32 23.39 -37.97 25.67
N ALA A 33 24.37 -38.67 25.10
CA ALA A 33 24.42 -38.91 23.65
C ALA A 33 23.27 -39.81 23.17
N GLN A 34 22.88 -40.82 23.96
CA GLN A 34 21.70 -41.64 23.69
C GLN A 34 20.38 -40.88 23.90
N SER A 35 20.28 -40.01 24.91
CA SER A 35 19.10 -39.16 25.15
C SER A 35 18.85 -38.17 24.02
N SER A 36 19.87 -37.81 23.24
CA SER A 36 19.71 -37.00 22.02
C SER A 36 18.95 -37.72 20.89
N PHE A 37 18.79 -39.05 20.98
CA PHE A 37 18.10 -39.87 19.99
C PHE A 37 16.64 -40.23 20.35
N ASP A 38 16.22 -40.04 21.61
CA ASP A 38 14.79 -40.12 22.01
C ASP A 38 14.11 -38.74 21.90
N MET A 39 14.50 -37.96 20.90
CA MET A 39 13.66 -36.89 20.39
C MET A 39 12.43 -37.58 19.82
N ALA A 40 11.29 -37.50 20.51
CA ALA A 40 10.00 -37.80 19.94
C ALA A 40 9.99 -37.24 18.51
N GLU A 41 9.69 -38.10 17.51
CA GLU A 41 9.74 -37.73 16.11
C GLU A 41 9.16 -36.31 15.94
N PRO A 42 9.88 -35.38 15.28
CA PRO A 42 9.27 -34.11 14.97
C PRO A 42 8.05 -34.44 14.13
N VAL A 43 6.85 -34.24 14.69
CA VAL A 43 5.59 -34.40 13.97
C VAL A 43 5.69 -33.46 12.78
N GLN A 44 6.12 -33.98 11.63
CA GLN A 44 6.06 -33.27 10.37
C GLN A 44 4.57 -33.20 10.04
N TYR A 45 3.95 -32.09 10.45
CA TYR A 45 2.66 -31.72 9.92
C TYR A 45 2.80 -31.69 8.39
N GLN A 46 1.97 -32.50 7.71
CA GLN A 46 1.81 -32.33 6.28
C GLN A 46 1.44 -30.87 6.02
N PRO A 47 2.10 -30.17 5.08
CA PRO A 47 1.69 -28.83 4.69
C PRO A 47 0.23 -28.92 4.24
N GLN A 48 -0.69 -28.45 5.08
CA GLN A 48 -2.07 -28.30 4.67
C GLN A 48 -2.10 -27.26 3.54
N PRO A 49 -2.96 -27.44 2.52
CA PRO A 49 -3.03 -26.50 1.39
C PRO A 49 -3.13 -25.10 1.95
N GLU A 50 -2.12 -24.27 1.63
CA GLU A 50 -2.05 -22.91 2.11
C GLU A 50 -3.35 -22.22 1.71
N ALA A 51 -4.14 -21.82 2.70
CA ALA A 51 -5.30 -20.98 2.47
C ALA A 51 -4.84 -19.75 1.66
N GLY A 52 -5.64 -19.37 0.67
CA GLY A 52 -5.29 -18.28 -0.25
C GLY A 52 -4.86 -16.98 0.45
N ASP A 53 -4.24 -16.09 -0.32
CA ASP A 53 -3.77 -14.80 0.18
C ASP A 53 -4.89 -14.04 0.92
N GLY A 54 -4.56 -13.44 2.07
CA GLY A 54 -5.51 -12.68 2.89
C GLY A 54 -6.19 -13.46 4.01
N ILE A 55 -7.26 -12.88 4.55
CA ILE A 55 -8.08 -13.41 5.65
C ILE A 55 -9.09 -14.43 5.11
N PRO A 56 -9.05 -15.68 5.59
CA PRO A 56 -10.05 -16.69 5.24
C PRO A 56 -11.47 -16.23 5.58
N THR A 57 -12.35 -16.23 4.58
CA THR A 57 -13.78 -15.91 4.77
C THR A 57 -14.67 -17.15 4.76
N ILE A 58 -14.21 -18.26 4.16
CA ILE A 58 -14.94 -19.52 4.06
C ILE A 58 -13.96 -20.70 4.12
N CYS A 59 -14.33 -21.77 4.80
CA CYS A 59 -13.62 -23.04 4.79
C CYS A 59 -13.93 -23.82 3.51
N TYR A 60 -13.07 -24.79 3.14
CA TYR A 60 -13.31 -25.67 2.00
C TYR A 60 -14.59 -26.52 2.13
N CYS A 61 -15.05 -26.79 3.35
CA CYS A 61 -16.32 -27.46 3.63
C CYS A 61 -17.56 -26.53 3.51
N GLY A 62 -17.35 -25.23 3.23
CA GLY A 62 -18.40 -24.22 3.19
C GLY A 62 -18.76 -23.61 4.56
N GLY A 63 -18.12 -24.07 5.65
CA GLY A 63 -18.30 -23.49 6.99
C GLY A 63 -17.58 -22.15 7.17
N GLU A 64 -18.00 -21.39 8.20
CA GLU A 64 -17.33 -20.15 8.60
C GLU A 64 -16.02 -20.45 9.35
N PRO A 65 -14.89 -19.83 8.99
CA PRO A 65 -13.64 -19.99 9.71
C PRO A 65 -13.71 -19.38 11.12
N VAL A 66 -13.17 -20.08 12.10
CA VAL A 66 -13.07 -19.63 13.50
C VAL A 66 -11.62 -19.34 13.87
N VAL A 67 -11.39 -18.46 14.85
CA VAL A 67 -10.04 -18.14 15.35
C VAL A 67 -9.76 -18.92 16.61
N ALA A 68 -8.79 -19.82 16.55
CA ALA A 68 -8.28 -20.59 17.68
C ALA A 68 -6.95 -20.03 18.19
N THR A 69 -6.56 -20.45 19.40
CA THR A 69 -5.28 -20.10 20.02
C THR A 69 -4.42 -21.36 20.10
N ALA A 70 -3.17 -21.26 19.64
CA ALA A 70 -2.18 -22.30 19.76
C ALA A 70 -1.69 -22.35 21.21
N TYR A 71 -1.69 -23.55 21.78
CA TYR A 71 -1.17 -23.84 23.12
C TYR A 71 0.11 -24.69 23.05
N THR A 72 0.78 -24.69 21.89
CA THR A 72 2.05 -25.41 21.71
C THR A 72 3.17 -24.72 22.49
N GLU A 73 4.16 -25.49 22.96
CA GLU A 73 5.33 -24.92 23.65
C GLU A 73 6.10 -23.92 22.78
N LYS A 74 6.09 -24.16 21.46
CA LYS A 74 6.79 -23.34 20.46
C LYS A 74 6.09 -22.00 20.18
N ASP A 75 4.76 -21.98 20.18
CA ASP A 75 3.94 -20.82 19.80
C ASP A 75 2.81 -20.56 20.82
N PRO A 76 3.12 -20.38 22.12
CA PRO A 76 2.11 -20.23 23.14
C PRO A 76 1.31 -18.94 22.95
N GLY A 77 -0.01 -19.05 22.85
CA GLY A 77 -0.92 -17.92 22.71
C GLY A 77 -1.04 -17.37 21.29
N ARG A 78 -0.34 -17.95 20.30
CA ARG A 78 -0.43 -17.49 18.90
C ARG A 78 -1.77 -17.88 18.29
N ARG A 79 -2.43 -16.99 17.56
CA ARG A 79 -3.76 -17.26 16.97
C ARG A 79 -3.68 -17.77 15.54
N TYR A 80 -4.63 -18.62 15.16
CA TYR A 80 -4.79 -19.14 13.80
C TYR A 80 -6.27 -19.30 13.43
N PHE A 81 -6.57 -19.23 12.14
CA PHE A 81 -7.85 -19.57 11.57
C PHE A 81 -7.96 -21.08 11.40
N THR A 82 -9.12 -21.64 11.74
CA THR A 82 -9.46 -23.05 11.62
C THR A 82 -10.96 -23.24 11.35
N CYS A 83 -11.45 -24.48 11.30
CA CYS A 83 -12.86 -24.81 11.11
C CYS A 83 -13.37 -25.65 12.28
N ASP A 84 -14.63 -25.47 12.68
CA ASP A 84 -15.27 -26.28 13.73
C ASP A 84 -15.36 -27.76 13.36
N ASN A 85 -15.41 -28.08 12.06
CA ASN A 85 -15.52 -29.45 11.56
C ASN A 85 -14.15 -30.09 11.26
N VAL A 86 -13.04 -29.53 11.76
CA VAL A 86 -11.68 -29.98 11.43
C VAL A 86 -11.43 -31.48 11.69
N ASP A 87 -12.20 -32.09 12.60
CA ASP A 87 -12.06 -33.50 12.99
C ASP A 87 -12.86 -34.48 12.10
N ASP A 88 -13.55 -34.02 11.06
CA ASP A 88 -14.38 -34.88 10.18
C ASP A 88 -13.56 -35.73 9.18
N GLY A 89 -12.24 -35.52 9.12
CA GLY A 89 -11.32 -36.24 8.25
C GLY A 89 -11.16 -35.65 6.84
N ASP A 90 -11.87 -34.57 6.51
CA ASP A 90 -11.70 -33.81 5.28
C ASP A 90 -10.64 -32.69 5.43
N CYS A 91 -10.29 -32.04 4.32
CA CYS A 91 -9.36 -30.92 4.32
C CYS A 91 -10.06 -29.62 4.74
N HIS A 92 -9.60 -29.00 5.83
CA HIS A 92 -10.13 -27.72 6.33
C HIS A 92 -9.12 -26.59 6.24
N ILE A 93 -9.62 -25.37 6.38
CA ILE A 93 -8.80 -24.17 6.41
C ILE A 93 -7.89 -24.18 7.64
N TRP A 94 -6.61 -23.88 7.43
CA TRP A 94 -5.68 -23.56 8.50
C TRP A 94 -4.76 -22.43 8.05
N LYS A 95 -4.69 -21.34 8.81
CA LYS A 95 -3.79 -20.21 8.51
C LYS A 95 -3.46 -19.43 9.77
N TRP A 96 -2.19 -19.06 9.94
CA TRP A 96 -1.79 -18.17 11.03
C TRP A 96 -2.50 -16.81 10.92
N TRP A 97 -3.05 -16.34 12.04
CA TRP A 97 -3.83 -15.10 12.07
C TRP A 97 -2.98 -13.89 11.68
N ASP A 98 -1.73 -13.83 12.16
CA ASP A 98 -0.79 -12.76 11.85
C ASP A 98 -0.41 -12.73 10.37
N VAL A 99 -0.25 -13.90 9.74
CA VAL A 99 0.05 -14.01 8.30
C VAL A 99 -1.15 -13.53 7.49
N ALA A 100 -2.35 -14.04 7.78
CA ALA A 100 -3.58 -13.63 7.12
C ALA A 100 -3.84 -12.11 7.21
N VAL A 101 -3.67 -11.52 8.40
CA VAL A 101 -3.84 -10.07 8.60
C VAL A 101 -2.75 -9.27 7.89
N MET A 102 -1.52 -9.77 7.84
CA MET A 102 -0.43 -9.10 7.13
C MET A 102 -0.64 -9.09 5.62
N ASP A 103 -1.16 -10.19 5.05
CA ASP A 103 -1.52 -10.27 3.64
C ASP A 103 -2.62 -9.25 3.31
N GLU A 104 -3.68 -9.20 4.11
CA GLU A 104 -4.79 -8.24 3.93
C GLU A 104 -4.30 -6.79 4.03
N MET A 105 -3.46 -6.51 5.03
CA MET A 105 -2.87 -5.18 5.22
C MET A 105 -2.01 -4.76 4.02
N ARG A 106 -1.25 -5.70 3.43
CA ARG A 106 -0.43 -5.44 2.25
C ARG A 106 -1.31 -5.12 1.04
N ASP A 107 -2.43 -5.82 0.87
CA ASP A 107 -3.37 -5.52 -0.20
C ASP A 107 -4.00 -4.14 0.00
N PHE A 108 -4.51 -3.84 1.21
CA PHE A 108 -5.04 -2.53 1.54
C PHE A 108 -4.04 -1.39 1.31
N GLN A 109 -2.77 -1.57 1.71
CA GLN A 109 -1.73 -0.57 1.45
C GLN A 109 -1.51 -0.34 -0.04
N THR A 110 -1.63 -1.40 -0.85
CA THR A 110 -1.51 -1.30 -2.31
C THR A 110 -2.69 -0.53 -2.90
N GLN A 111 -3.91 -0.82 -2.45
CA GLN A 111 -5.11 -0.08 -2.86
C GLN A 111 -5.04 1.39 -2.47
N LEU A 112 -4.64 1.71 -1.24
CA LEU A 112 -4.47 3.08 -0.77
C LEU A 112 -3.44 3.86 -1.59
N ARG A 113 -2.34 3.21 -2.01
CA ARG A 113 -1.34 3.83 -2.87
C ARG A 113 -1.93 4.22 -4.22
N ARG A 114 -2.69 3.32 -4.85
CA ARG A 114 -3.36 3.59 -6.14
C ARG A 114 -4.35 4.73 -6.03
N LEU A 115 -5.18 4.74 -4.98
CA LEU A 115 -6.13 5.83 -4.73
C LEU A 115 -5.43 7.18 -4.54
N LYS A 116 -4.29 7.18 -3.83
CA LYS A 116 -3.48 8.39 -3.65
C LYS A 116 -2.93 8.89 -4.98
N GLU A 117 -2.39 8.01 -5.82
CA GLU A 117 -1.89 8.35 -7.15
C GLU A 117 -2.99 8.94 -8.03
N GLU A 118 -4.16 8.30 -8.09
CA GLU A 118 -5.33 8.79 -8.84
C GLU A 118 -5.83 10.16 -8.33
N GLY A 119 -5.83 10.35 -7.01
CA GLY A 119 -6.16 11.64 -6.40
C GLY A 119 -5.21 12.74 -6.85
N THR A 120 -3.89 12.48 -6.82
CA THR A 120 -2.89 13.46 -7.27
C THR A 120 -2.97 13.74 -8.77
N GLU A 121 -3.26 12.73 -9.60
CA GLU A 121 -3.47 12.91 -11.03
C GLU A 121 -4.70 13.77 -11.32
N SER A 122 -5.78 13.54 -10.58
CA SER A 122 -7.02 14.29 -10.70
C SER A 122 -6.84 15.77 -10.30
N GLU A 123 -6.12 16.04 -9.22
CA GLU A 123 -5.74 17.39 -8.81
C GLU A 123 -4.91 18.09 -9.89
N GLN A 124 -3.92 17.39 -10.48
CA GLN A 124 -3.13 17.93 -11.59
C GLN A 124 -3.98 18.25 -12.83
N LYS A 125 -4.90 17.35 -13.20
CA LYS A 125 -5.84 17.57 -14.32
C LYS A 125 -6.76 18.76 -14.06
N LEU A 126 -7.23 18.94 -12.82
CA LEU A 126 -8.04 20.11 -12.44
C LEU A 126 -7.27 21.42 -12.61
N LEU A 127 -6.01 21.47 -12.17
CA LEU A 127 -5.19 22.67 -12.34
C LEU A 127 -4.94 23.01 -13.82
N LEU A 128 -4.72 21.99 -14.66
CA LEU A 128 -4.60 22.19 -16.11
C LEU A 128 -5.91 22.70 -16.71
N LEU A 129 -7.04 22.11 -16.33
CA LEU A 129 -8.36 22.53 -16.79
C LEU A 129 -8.70 23.97 -16.36
N GLU A 130 -8.38 24.33 -15.12
CA GLU A 130 -8.56 25.69 -14.61
C GLU A 130 -7.76 26.70 -15.44
N LYS A 131 -6.50 26.37 -15.74
CA LYS A 131 -5.65 27.20 -16.61
C LYS A 131 -6.22 27.35 -18.02
N THR A 132 -6.72 26.27 -18.63
CA THR A 132 -7.30 26.36 -19.98
C THR A 132 -8.58 27.18 -19.99
N VAL A 133 -9.45 27.02 -18.99
CA VAL A 133 -10.67 27.85 -18.86
C VAL A 133 -10.32 29.32 -18.69
N TYR A 134 -9.27 29.64 -17.91
CA TYR A 134 -8.78 31.01 -17.77
C TYR A 134 -8.31 31.61 -19.10
N GLU A 135 -7.48 30.90 -19.86
CA GLU A 135 -6.99 31.39 -21.15
C GLU A 135 -8.12 31.52 -22.18
N LEU A 136 -9.03 30.54 -22.27
CA LEU A 136 -10.22 30.66 -23.12
C LEU A 136 -11.06 31.88 -22.73
N GLY A 137 -11.25 32.13 -21.43
CA GLY A 137 -11.98 33.32 -20.95
C GLY A 137 -11.32 34.63 -21.38
N LYS A 138 -9.99 34.70 -21.33
CA LYS A 138 -9.19 35.85 -21.75
C LYS A 138 -9.26 36.07 -23.26
N GLU A 139 -9.06 35.03 -24.08
CA GLU A 139 -9.18 35.11 -25.54
C GLU A 139 -10.58 35.57 -25.96
N ASN A 140 -11.62 35.03 -25.33
CA ASN A 140 -13.00 35.46 -25.55
C ASN A 140 -13.20 36.96 -25.22
N SER A 141 -12.58 37.46 -24.17
CA SER A 141 -12.65 38.89 -23.82
C SER A 141 -11.97 39.78 -24.85
N GLN A 142 -10.83 39.34 -25.40
CA GLN A 142 -10.11 40.06 -26.45
C GLN A 142 -10.92 40.07 -27.76
N VAL A 143 -11.52 38.94 -28.14
CA VAL A 143 -12.40 38.85 -29.30
C VAL A 143 -13.62 39.78 -29.15
N LYS A 144 -14.25 39.79 -27.97
CA LYS A 144 -15.36 40.73 -27.67
C LYS A 144 -14.92 42.18 -27.84
N LEU A 145 -13.74 42.55 -27.33
CA LEU A 145 -13.19 43.91 -27.48
C LEU A 145 -12.96 44.27 -28.95
N LEU A 146 -12.33 43.38 -29.73
CA LEU A 146 -12.07 43.59 -31.16
C LEU A 146 -13.36 43.74 -31.96
N VAL A 147 -14.36 42.88 -31.71
CA VAL A 147 -15.68 42.98 -32.36
C VAL A 147 -16.36 44.31 -32.02
N CYS A 148 -16.34 44.73 -30.74
CA CYS A 148 -16.88 46.03 -30.33
C CYS A 148 -16.20 47.19 -31.08
N LEU A 149 -14.86 47.18 -31.19
CA LEU A 149 -14.12 48.22 -31.93
C LEU A 149 -14.50 48.26 -33.41
N LEU A 150 -14.60 47.11 -34.08
CA LEU A 150 -15.01 47.03 -35.50
C LEU A 150 -16.43 47.56 -35.72
N VAL A 151 -17.37 47.25 -34.82
CA VAL A 151 -18.74 47.79 -34.87
C VAL A 151 -18.74 49.32 -34.72
N LEU A 152 -17.98 49.86 -33.77
CA LEU A 152 -17.87 51.31 -33.57
C LEU A 152 -17.31 52.02 -34.81
N ILE A 153 -16.23 51.48 -35.41
CA ILE A 153 -15.63 52.03 -36.64
C ILE A 153 -16.66 52.01 -37.79
N GLY A 154 -17.40 50.91 -37.95
CA GLY A 154 -18.45 50.79 -38.98
C GLY A 154 -19.55 51.85 -38.81
N LEU A 155 -20.00 52.10 -37.58
CA LEU A 155 -20.99 53.14 -37.28
C LEU A 155 -20.48 54.54 -37.64
N VAL A 156 -19.23 54.86 -37.29
CA VAL A 156 -18.62 56.16 -37.64
C VAL A 156 -18.53 56.33 -39.16
N PHE A 157 -18.12 55.28 -39.88
CA PHE A 157 -18.04 55.32 -41.34
C PHE A 157 -19.41 55.54 -41.99
N LEU A 158 -20.46 54.88 -41.51
CA LEU A 158 -21.84 55.10 -41.99
C LEU A 158 -22.32 56.54 -41.76
N VAL A 159 -21.97 57.16 -40.63
CA VAL A 159 -22.29 58.58 -40.38
C VAL A 159 -21.53 59.49 -41.35
N LEU A 160 -20.23 59.27 -41.55
CA LEU A 160 -19.41 60.08 -42.45
C LEU A 160 -19.87 59.96 -43.92
N CYS A 161 -20.10 58.74 -44.41
CA CYS A 161 -20.57 58.49 -45.78
C CYS A 161 -22.03 58.89 -45.98
N GLY A 162 -22.91 58.66 -44.99
CA GLY A 162 -24.32 59.06 -45.05
C GLY A 162 -24.53 60.57 -45.05
N VAL A 163 -23.64 61.32 -44.41
CA VAL A 163 -23.60 62.80 -44.51
C VAL A 163 -23.07 63.25 -45.88
N GLY A 164 -22.15 62.51 -46.49
CA GLY A 164 -21.60 62.78 -47.82
C GLY A 164 -22.59 62.58 -48.98
N SER A 165 -23.62 61.74 -48.84
CA SER A 165 -24.56 61.44 -49.94
C SER A 165 -25.75 62.40 -50.05
N LYS A 166 -25.86 63.44 -49.22
CA LYS A 166 -26.98 64.40 -49.27
C LYS A 166 -26.70 65.70 -50.04
N ALA A 167 -25.58 65.79 -50.77
CA ALA A 167 -25.20 66.98 -51.54
C ALA A 167 -24.85 66.69 -53.01
N SER A 168 -25.73 66.02 -53.76
CA SER A 168 -25.75 66.15 -55.22
C SER A 168 -27.12 65.76 -55.80
N ASN A 169 -28.09 66.66 -55.76
CA ASN A 169 -29.27 66.60 -56.62
C ASN A 169 -29.65 68.02 -57.04
N GLY A 170 -29.52 68.29 -58.35
CA GLY A 170 -29.85 69.53 -59.04
C GLY A 170 -28.59 70.10 -59.71
N SER A 171 -28.40 70.10 -61.03
CA SER A 171 -29.31 69.85 -62.16
C SER A 171 -28.47 69.60 -63.42
N VAL A 172 -28.87 68.61 -64.21
CA VAL A 172 -28.38 68.32 -65.57
C VAL A 172 -29.33 68.97 -66.59
N LEU A 173 -28.77 69.37 -67.76
CA LEU A 173 -29.34 69.92 -69.01
C LEU A 173 -29.52 71.46 -69.03
N SER A 174 -28.95 72.20 -69.97
CA SER A 174 -29.01 72.00 -71.43
C SER A 174 -27.72 72.40 -72.18
N PRO A 175 -27.35 71.69 -73.26
CA PRO A 175 -26.35 72.10 -74.24
C PRO A 175 -27.00 72.76 -75.47
N HIS A 176 -26.88 74.07 -75.63
CA HIS A 176 -26.68 74.72 -76.93
C HIS A 176 -26.46 76.24 -76.77
N GLU A 177 -25.62 76.80 -77.67
CA GLU A 177 -25.74 78.13 -78.27
C GLU A 177 -24.82 79.33 -77.90
N TRP A 178 -24.04 79.72 -78.94
CA TRP A 178 -23.49 81.03 -79.39
C TRP A 178 -22.49 81.79 -78.49
N LEU A 179 -21.22 81.92 -78.89
CA LEU A 179 -20.60 82.81 -79.90
C LEU A 179 -20.42 84.29 -79.45
N TYR A 180 -19.16 84.74 -79.54
CA TYR A 180 -18.62 86.11 -79.59
C TYR A 180 -19.32 87.20 -78.75
N LYS A 181 -18.61 87.74 -77.75
CA LYS A 181 -17.99 89.08 -77.80
C LYS A 181 -17.09 89.33 -76.59
#